data_AF-A0A9D5K8M3-F1
#
_entry.id   AF-A0A9D5K8M3-F1
#
_cell.length_a   1.000
_cell.length_b   1.000
_cell.length_c   1.000
_cell.angle_alpha   90.00
_cell.angle_beta   90.00
_cell.angle_gamma   90.00
#
_symmetry.space_group_name_H-M   'P 1'
#
loop_
_entity.id
_entity.type
_entity.pdbx_description
1 polymer ?
#
loop_
_entity_poly.entity_id
_entity_poly.type
_entity_poly.pdbx_seq_one_letter_code
_entity_poly.pdbx_strand_id
1 'polypeptide(L)'
;MNGSGRPQTGGALNRDYGPEDFLRLLRFYRGCIEEEDLQSLSLPLDRYRKSFISPWGKTEPLFHPVSSSVSLEVNDKLDKKFLTRGIAQAGEKERFFYGYPTFIDNKDYITPLFFLEVEVEVDQENGFIMRPVDWNAIQLNYHLFIKQGIEVEEIRVIQEELEGSFGSFQKRLEAAAAFKRLGVEPSTLTPDKVDTLPNRHSCRNCWVNRPILFRSEWGIYNRKLLLELDKLVKVDSLRKNVMETAIGPLLSSRKITISEEYEGGHIEVLPLNERQEEALKSSTHNPLTVVTGPP
;
A
#
# COMPACT_ATOMS: atom_id res chain seq x y z
N MET A 1 -43.31 -50.16 -18.30
CA MET A 1 -42.46 -49.72 -17.19
C MET A 1 -41.05 -49.53 -17.73
N ASN A 2 -40.71 -48.31 -18.16
CA ASN A 2 -39.36 -47.94 -18.58
C ASN A 2 -38.99 -46.69 -17.79
N GLY A 3 -38.04 -46.82 -16.87
CA GLY A 3 -37.46 -45.71 -16.12
C GLY A 3 -35.95 -45.86 -16.17
N SER A 4 -35.30 -45.11 -17.06
CA SER A 4 -33.86 -44.88 -17.02
C SER A 4 -33.61 -43.38 -17.00
N GLY A 5 -33.49 -42.85 -15.78
CA GLY A 5 -33.01 -41.49 -15.54
C GLY A 5 -31.54 -41.40 -15.92
N ARG A 6 -31.21 -40.53 -16.88
CA ARG A 6 -29.86 -40.01 -17.03
C ARG A 6 -29.70 -38.79 -16.12
N PRO A 7 -28.60 -38.68 -15.35
CA PRO A 7 -28.29 -37.44 -14.66
C PRO A 7 -27.85 -36.39 -15.68
N GLN A 8 -28.47 -35.21 -15.62
CA GLN A 8 -27.99 -34.02 -16.31
C GLN A 8 -26.64 -33.62 -15.69
N THR A 9 -25.55 -33.81 -16.43
CA THR A 9 -24.26 -33.23 -16.07
C THR A 9 -24.37 -31.72 -16.24
N GLY A 10 -24.25 -30.99 -15.12
CA GLY A 10 -24.19 -29.54 -15.10
C GLY A 10 -23.06 -29.06 -16.01
N GLY A 11 -23.43 -28.37 -17.10
CA GLY A 11 -22.47 -27.67 -17.94
C GLY A 11 -21.86 -26.55 -17.13
N ALA A 12 -20.58 -26.69 -16.77
CA ALA A 12 -19.79 -25.58 -16.32
C ALA A 12 -19.82 -24.52 -17.44
N LEU A 13 -20.33 -23.33 -17.12
CA LEU A 13 -20.39 -22.19 -18.02
C LEU A 13 -18.96 -21.80 -18.40
N ASN A 14 -18.46 -22.32 -19.53
CA ASN A 14 -17.26 -21.83 -20.19
C ASN A 14 -17.57 -20.42 -20.71
N ARG A 15 -17.33 -19.42 -19.85
CA ARG A 15 -17.34 -18.03 -20.29
C ARG A 15 -16.01 -17.76 -20.96
N ASP A 16 -16.05 -17.42 -22.25
CA ASP A 16 -14.93 -16.77 -22.90
C ASP A 16 -14.83 -15.37 -22.30
N TYR A 17 -13.77 -15.13 -21.53
CA TYR A 17 -13.48 -13.81 -20.99
C TYR A 17 -12.85 -12.96 -22.09
N GLY A 18 -13.17 -11.66 -22.09
CA GLY A 18 -12.76 -10.70 -23.12
C GLY A 18 -11.91 -9.55 -22.58
N PRO A 19 -11.65 -8.53 -23.41
CA PRO A 19 -10.90 -7.33 -23.01
C PRO A 19 -11.45 -6.61 -21.77
N GLU A 20 -12.74 -6.73 -21.49
CA GLU A 20 -13.37 -6.20 -20.27
C GLU A 20 -12.94 -6.96 -19.01
N ASP A 21 -12.67 -8.26 -19.12
CA ASP A 21 -12.23 -9.07 -17.98
C ASP A 21 -10.78 -8.80 -17.63
N PHE A 22 -9.95 -8.41 -18.61
CA PHE A 22 -8.64 -7.84 -18.33
C PHE A 22 -8.73 -6.56 -17.50
N LEU A 23 -9.63 -5.64 -17.86
CA LEU A 23 -9.86 -4.43 -17.07
C LEU A 23 -10.37 -4.76 -15.67
N ARG A 24 -11.23 -5.77 -15.53
CA ARG A 24 -11.67 -6.26 -14.21
C ARG A 24 -10.52 -6.82 -13.40
N LEU A 25 -9.60 -7.56 -14.01
CA LEU A 25 -8.42 -8.12 -13.36
C LEU A 25 -7.46 -7.01 -12.89
N LEU A 26 -7.18 -6.02 -13.73
CA LEU A 26 -6.36 -4.86 -13.34
C LEU A 26 -7.01 -4.08 -12.19
N ARG A 27 -8.33 -3.84 -12.26
CA ARG A 27 -9.09 -3.20 -11.18
C ARG A 27 -9.08 -4.03 -9.90
N PHE A 28 -9.15 -5.36 -10.01
CA PHE A 28 -9.08 -6.27 -8.87
C PHE A 28 -7.72 -6.17 -8.17
N TYR A 29 -6.62 -6.33 -8.91
CA TYR A 29 -5.29 -6.21 -8.32
C TYR A 29 -5.02 -4.83 -7.75
N ARG A 30 -5.48 -3.78 -8.44
CA ARG A 30 -5.47 -2.42 -7.90
C ARG A 30 -6.21 -2.36 -6.56
N GLY A 31 -7.44 -2.88 -6.50
CA GLY A 31 -8.23 -2.91 -5.27
C GLY A 31 -7.55 -3.72 -4.16
N CYS A 32 -6.86 -4.81 -4.49
CA CYS A 32 -6.08 -5.58 -3.51
C CYS A 32 -4.91 -4.76 -2.93
N ILE A 33 -4.13 -4.09 -3.78
CA ILE A 33 -3.02 -3.24 -3.35
C ILE A 33 -3.55 -2.05 -2.53
N GLU A 34 -4.66 -1.43 -2.96
CA GLU A 34 -5.30 -0.34 -2.24
C GLU A 34 -5.85 -0.77 -0.87
N GLU A 35 -6.41 -1.98 -0.76
CA GLU A 35 -6.88 -2.53 0.50
C GLU A 35 -5.72 -2.91 1.44
N GLU A 36 -4.63 -3.44 0.89
CA GLU A 36 -3.39 -3.68 1.64
C GLU A 36 -2.80 -2.36 2.16
N ASP A 37 -2.73 -1.33 1.32
CA ASP A 37 -2.28 0.01 1.67
C ASP A 37 -3.18 0.63 2.77
N LEU A 38 -4.51 0.51 2.64
CA LEU A 38 -5.51 0.92 3.63
C LEU A 38 -5.25 0.34 5.02
N GLN A 39 -5.04 -0.98 5.08
CA GLN A 39 -4.79 -1.71 6.33
C GLN A 39 -3.45 -1.34 6.94
N SER A 40 -2.47 -0.99 6.11
CA SER A 40 -1.14 -0.61 6.54
C SER A 40 -1.08 0.82 7.14
N LEU A 41 -1.96 1.73 6.69
CA LEU A 41 -1.99 3.13 7.08
C LEU A 41 -3.12 3.51 8.06
N SER A 42 -4.06 2.60 8.33
CA SER A 42 -5.11 2.77 9.34
C SER A 42 -4.82 1.88 10.54
N LEU A 43 -4.45 2.48 11.67
CA LEU A 43 -3.92 1.76 12.82
C LEU A 43 -4.95 1.70 13.95
N PRO A 44 -5.28 0.53 14.51
CA PRO A 44 -6.16 0.45 15.66
C PRO A 44 -5.57 1.16 16.89
N LEU A 45 -6.33 2.03 17.55
CA LEU A 45 -5.87 2.77 18.75
C LEU A 45 -5.48 1.83 19.91
N ASP A 46 -6.10 0.67 20.03
CA ASP A 46 -5.77 -0.35 21.02
C ASP A 46 -4.41 -1.04 20.78
N ARG A 47 -3.82 -0.85 19.59
CA ARG A 47 -2.45 -1.24 19.24
C ARG A 47 -1.41 -0.14 19.46
N TYR A 48 -1.77 0.92 20.19
CA TYR A 48 -0.78 1.90 20.68
C TYR A 48 0.37 1.18 21.41
N ARG A 49 1.62 1.61 21.12
CA ARG A 49 2.89 1.02 21.56
C ARG A 49 3.21 -0.37 21.00
N LYS A 50 2.36 -0.90 20.11
CA LYS A 50 2.62 -2.14 19.36
C LYS A 50 2.80 -1.86 17.87
N SER A 51 1.92 -1.05 17.29
CA SER A 51 1.93 -0.68 15.87
C SER A 51 2.35 0.77 15.63
N PHE A 52 2.12 1.65 16.60
CA PHE A 52 2.55 3.04 16.54
C PHE A 52 2.81 3.62 17.93
N ILE A 53 3.57 4.71 17.97
CA ILE A 53 3.78 5.56 19.13
C ILE A 53 3.52 7.03 18.75
N SER A 54 3.44 7.89 19.75
CA SER A 54 3.31 9.34 19.56
C SER A 54 4.07 10.04 20.68
N PRO A 55 5.41 10.06 20.61
CA PRO A 55 6.27 10.51 21.71
C PRO A 55 6.26 12.03 21.91
N TRP A 56 5.68 12.79 20.99
CA TRP A 56 5.71 14.26 21.01
C TRP A 56 4.52 14.84 21.80
N GLY A 57 4.77 15.94 22.52
CA GLY A 57 3.76 16.56 23.39
C GLY A 57 3.74 18.07 23.41
N LYS A 58 4.59 18.75 22.63
CA LYS A 58 4.65 20.22 22.57
C LYS A 58 4.31 20.72 21.17
N THR A 59 5.22 20.47 20.23
CA THR A 59 5.12 20.95 18.84
C THR A 59 5.25 19.78 17.87
N GLU A 60 4.79 19.99 16.64
CA GLU A 60 5.09 19.11 15.53
C GLU A 60 6.59 19.25 15.20
N PRO A 61 7.38 18.16 15.28
CA PRO A 61 8.84 18.24 15.27
C PRO A 61 9.47 18.15 13.88
N LEU A 62 8.75 17.64 12.86
CA LEU A 62 9.36 17.23 11.60
C LEU A 62 8.94 18.15 10.47
N PHE A 63 7.66 18.15 10.11
CA PHE A 63 7.12 18.94 9.01
C PHE A 63 7.23 20.46 9.22
N HIS A 64 7.22 20.92 10.46
CA HIS A 64 7.13 22.33 10.87
C HIS A 64 8.29 22.81 11.73
N PRO A 65 9.48 22.28 11.48
CA PRO A 65 10.57 23.18 11.05
C PRO A 65 11.24 22.77 9.73
N VAL A 66 10.78 21.68 9.08
CA VAL A 66 11.54 20.99 8.01
C VAL A 66 12.93 20.60 8.52
N SER A 67 12.96 19.86 9.62
CA SER A 67 14.20 19.49 10.31
C SER A 67 14.88 18.28 9.69
N SER A 68 16.12 18.41 9.23
CA SER A 68 16.91 17.27 8.72
C SER A 68 17.03 16.09 9.70
N SER A 69 16.87 16.33 11.00
CA SER A 69 16.76 15.30 12.01
C SER A 69 15.96 15.77 13.23
N VAL A 70 15.32 14.83 13.92
CA VAL A 70 14.53 15.06 15.14
C VAL A 70 15.04 14.15 16.24
N SER A 71 15.40 14.72 17.39
CA SER A 71 15.68 13.93 18.59
C SER A 71 14.38 13.46 19.25
N LEU A 72 14.35 12.19 19.64
CA LEU A 72 13.24 11.53 20.31
C LEU A 72 13.66 11.19 21.75
N GLU A 73 13.22 12.03 22.69
CA GLU A 73 13.32 11.73 24.11
C GLU A 73 12.20 10.79 24.53
N VAL A 74 12.47 9.48 24.48
CA VAL A 74 11.50 8.45 24.85
C VAL A 74 11.75 8.00 26.28
N ASN A 75 10.91 8.44 27.22
CA ASN A 75 11.03 8.04 28.63
C ASN A 75 10.29 6.74 28.96
N ASP A 76 9.28 6.38 28.17
CA ASP A 76 8.46 5.19 28.40
C ASP A 76 9.14 3.91 27.88
N LYS A 77 9.22 2.86 28.72
CA LYS A 77 9.88 1.59 28.37
C LYS A 77 9.23 0.87 27.20
N LEU A 78 7.92 0.98 27.03
CA LEU A 78 7.19 0.34 25.94
C LEU A 78 7.46 1.06 24.62
N ASP A 79 7.55 2.38 24.64
CA ASP A 79 7.93 3.16 23.45
C ASP A 79 9.39 2.87 23.06
N LYS A 80 10.31 2.76 24.02
CA LYS A 80 11.70 2.30 23.75
C LYS A 80 11.72 0.90 23.12
N LYS A 81 10.88 -0.01 23.61
CA LYS A 81 10.75 -1.36 23.04
C LYS A 81 10.20 -1.31 21.61
N PHE A 82 9.23 -0.42 21.33
CA PHE A 82 8.71 -0.20 19.99
C PHE A 82 9.78 0.33 19.03
N LEU A 83 10.74 1.13 19.47
CA LEU A 83 11.82 1.62 18.59
C LEU A 83 12.94 0.59 18.39
N THR A 84 13.22 -0.24 19.40
CA THR A 84 14.35 -1.19 19.37
C THR A 84 14.01 -2.57 18.85
N ARG A 85 12.72 -2.96 18.81
CA ARG A 85 12.29 -4.31 18.41
C ARG A 85 12.71 -4.71 16.98
N GLY A 86 12.93 -3.76 16.09
CA GLY A 86 13.43 -4.00 14.72
C GLY A 86 14.92 -3.93 14.52
N ILE A 87 15.61 -3.18 15.38
CA ILE A 87 17.06 -2.99 15.27
C ILE A 87 17.80 -4.31 15.58
N ALA A 88 17.14 -5.24 16.29
CA ALA A 88 17.75 -6.46 16.82
C ALA A 88 17.34 -7.79 16.14
N GLN A 89 16.35 -7.81 15.23
CA GLN A 89 15.84 -9.06 14.63
C GLN A 89 15.91 -9.06 13.09
N ALA A 90 16.94 -9.70 12.56
CA ALA A 90 17.02 -10.36 11.25
C ALA A 90 16.76 -9.55 9.96
N GLY A 91 17.85 -9.12 9.32
CA GLY A 91 18.01 -9.13 7.85
C GLY A 91 17.34 -8.03 7.03
N GLU A 92 16.18 -7.52 7.42
CA GLU A 92 15.50 -6.40 6.74
C GLU A 92 15.40 -5.20 7.68
N LYS A 93 15.78 -4.00 7.21
CA LYS A 93 15.56 -2.75 7.95
C LYS A 93 14.05 -2.59 8.18
N GLU A 94 13.58 -2.74 9.41
CA GLU A 94 12.21 -2.36 9.76
C GLU A 94 11.97 -0.90 9.34
N ARG A 95 10.95 -0.67 8.49
CA ARG A 95 10.62 0.65 7.97
C ARG A 95 9.72 1.39 8.95
N PHE A 96 10.13 2.59 9.31
CA PHE A 96 9.34 3.50 10.11
C PHE A 96 8.72 4.58 9.23
N PHE A 97 7.52 4.98 9.59
CA PHE A 97 6.81 6.06 8.94
C PHE A 97 6.41 7.10 9.95
N TYR A 98 6.61 8.36 9.58
CA TYR A 98 6.12 9.50 10.31
C TYR A 98 4.84 10.00 9.67
N GLY A 99 3.79 10.22 10.46
CA GLY A 99 2.49 10.67 9.94
C GLY A 99 1.86 11.81 10.74
N TYR A 100 1.27 12.80 10.05
CA TYR A 100 0.62 13.98 10.63
C TYR A 100 -0.24 14.74 9.60
N PRO A 101 -1.29 15.47 10.02
CA PRO A 101 -2.06 15.27 11.26
C PRO A 101 -2.74 13.89 11.23
N THR A 102 -3.47 13.52 12.29
CA THR A 102 -4.15 12.23 12.36
C THR A 102 -5.66 12.37 12.43
N PHE A 103 -6.37 11.51 11.70
CA PHE A 103 -7.82 11.36 11.77
C PHE A 103 -8.17 10.17 12.66
N ILE A 104 -9.23 10.30 13.46
CA ILE A 104 -9.78 9.21 14.26
C ILE A 104 -11.17 8.88 13.75
N ASP A 105 -11.39 7.66 13.31
CA ASP A 105 -12.71 7.21 12.85
C ASP A 105 -13.59 6.66 14.00
N ASN A 106 -14.84 6.35 13.68
CA ASN A 106 -15.81 5.77 14.62
C ASN A 106 -15.48 4.34 15.07
N LYS A 107 -14.48 3.69 14.49
CA LYS A 107 -14.03 2.33 14.82
C LYS A 107 -12.73 2.31 15.61
N ASP A 108 -12.33 3.45 16.18
CA ASP A 108 -11.08 3.61 16.93
C ASP A 108 -9.82 3.37 16.08
N TYR A 109 -9.85 3.66 14.78
CA TYR A 109 -8.64 3.70 13.96
C TYR A 109 -8.06 5.11 13.94
N ILE A 110 -6.73 5.19 14.02
CA ILE A 110 -5.94 6.39 13.77
C ILE A 110 -5.27 6.29 12.41
N THR A 111 -5.47 7.31 11.58
CA THR A 111 -4.99 7.33 10.19
C THR A 111 -4.32 8.68 9.93
N PRO A 112 -3.02 8.74 9.58
CA PRO A 112 -2.36 10.01 9.28
C PRO A 112 -2.82 10.54 7.92
N LEU A 113 -2.95 11.86 7.78
CA LEU A 113 -3.25 12.53 6.50
C LEU A 113 -2.04 12.55 5.59
N PHE A 114 -0.91 13.03 6.11
CA PHE A 114 0.36 12.97 5.41
C PHE A 114 1.27 12.00 6.11
N PHE A 115 2.12 11.31 5.34
CA PHE A 115 3.14 10.45 5.89
C PHE A 115 4.39 10.43 5.02
N LEU A 116 5.52 10.07 5.61
CA LEU A 116 6.79 9.87 4.92
C LEU A 116 7.63 8.81 5.62
N GLU A 117 8.54 8.18 4.89
CA GLU A 117 9.45 7.16 5.44
C GLU A 117 10.60 7.82 6.22
N VAL A 118 10.87 7.32 7.43
CA VAL A 118 11.92 7.82 8.30
C VAL A 118 12.83 6.69 8.75
N GLU A 119 14.11 6.99 8.88
CA GLU A 119 15.07 6.14 9.59
C GLU A 119 15.09 6.55 11.06
N VAL A 120 15.18 5.56 11.95
CA VAL A 120 15.34 5.78 13.39
C VAL A 120 16.62 5.08 13.84
N GLU A 121 17.53 5.86 14.40
CA GLU A 121 18.81 5.40 14.93
C GLU A 121 18.89 5.61 16.43
N VAL A 122 19.67 4.78 17.11
CA VAL A 122 19.98 4.98 18.54
C VAL A 122 21.10 6.02 18.65
N ASP A 123 20.90 7.02 19.50
CA ASP A 123 21.91 8.04 19.81
C ASP A 123 22.87 7.56 20.92
N GLN A 124 24.03 8.20 21.03
CA GLN A 124 25.10 7.87 21.98
C GLN A 124 24.64 7.91 23.45
N GLU A 125 23.62 8.72 23.77
CA GLU A 125 23.05 8.85 25.11
C GLU A 125 21.80 8.00 25.36
N ASN A 126 21.61 6.92 24.60
CA ASN A 126 20.44 6.02 24.75
C ASN A 126 19.09 6.70 24.42
N GLY A 127 19.16 7.81 23.68
CA GLY A 127 18.06 8.46 22.97
C GLY A 127 17.90 7.91 21.56
N PHE A 128 17.00 8.49 20.76
CA PHE A 128 16.84 8.11 19.36
C PHE A 128 16.84 9.34 18.46
N ILE A 129 17.40 9.21 17.27
CA ILE A 129 17.36 10.24 16.23
C ILE A 129 16.51 9.71 15.08
N MET A 130 15.57 10.52 14.62
CA MET A 130 14.73 10.25 13.47
C MET A 130 15.13 11.15 12.30
N ARG A 131 15.28 10.58 11.11
CA ARG A 131 15.60 11.33 9.87
C ARG A 131 14.69 10.91 8.72
N PRO A 132 14.13 11.85 7.95
CA PRO A 132 13.47 11.55 6.68
C PRO A 132 14.41 10.83 5.71
N VAL A 133 13.92 9.78 5.06
CA VAL A 133 14.63 9.12 3.95
C VAL A 133 14.67 10.05 2.73
N ASP A 134 13.52 10.64 2.39
CA ASP A 134 13.39 11.63 1.32
C ASP A 134 12.32 12.68 1.66
N TRP A 135 12.75 13.93 1.75
CA TRP A 135 11.87 15.07 2.03
C TRP A 135 10.85 15.35 0.94
N ASN A 136 11.13 14.96 -0.30
CA ASN A 136 10.21 15.13 -1.41
C ASN A 136 9.20 13.97 -1.52
N ALA A 137 9.34 12.95 -0.68
CA ALA A 137 8.48 11.77 -0.67
C ALA A 137 7.34 11.85 0.34
N ILE A 138 6.92 13.05 0.75
CA ILE A 138 5.71 13.24 1.57
C ILE A 138 4.50 12.81 0.74
N GLN A 139 3.73 11.89 1.29
CA GLN A 139 2.57 11.31 0.62
C GLN A 139 1.28 11.67 1.33
N LEU A 140 0.21 11.66 0.56
CA LEU A 140 -1.15 11.87 1.04
C LEU A 140 -1.80 10.50 1.23
N ASN A 141 -2.39 10.30 2.40
CA ASN A 141 -3.25 9.17 2.66
C ASN A 141 -4.62 9.41 2.01
N TYR A 142 -4.68 9.18 0.71
CA TYR A 142 -5.85 9.44 -0.12
C TYR A 142 -7.08 8.60 0.26
N HIS A 143 -6.88 7.51 1.01
CA HIS A 143 -7.96 6.67 1.50
C HIS A 143 -8.95 7.41 2.43
N LEU A 144 -8.49 8.46 3.12
CA LEU A 144 -9.38 9.31 3.90
C LEU A 144 -10.43 10.01 3.01
N PHE A 145 -10.06 10.34 1.78
CA PHE A 145 -10.95 10.96 0.79
C PHE A 145 -11.90 9.93 0.15
N ILE A 146 -11.43 8.69 -0.09
CA ILE A 146 -12.28 7.57 -0.54
C ILE A 146 -13.41 7.31 0.47
N LYS A 147 -13.08 7.24 1.77
CA LYS A 147 -14.08 7.04 2.84
C LYS A 147 -15.12 8.18 2.91
N GLN A 148 -14.77 9.36 2.39
CA GLN A 148 -15.66 10.52 2.29
C GLN A 148 -16.40 10.61 0.93
N GLY A 149 -16.31 9.55 0.12
CA GLY A 149 -17.00 9.42 -1.16
C GLY A 149 -16.46 10.34 -2.24
N ILE A 150 -15.18 10.75 -2.17
CA ILE A 150 -14.54 11.53 -3.22
C ILE A 150 -14.22 10.62 -4.40
N GLU A 151 -14.50 11.11 -5.60
CA GLU A 151 -14.26 10.37 -6.85
C GLU A 151 -12.76 10.19 -7.10
N VAL A 152 -12.39 9.08 -7.74
CA VAL A 152 -10.99 8.70 -7.96
C VAL A 152 -10.24 9.76 -8.79
N GLU A 153 -10.90 10.36 -9.77
CA GLU A 153 -10.32 11.41 -10.61
C GLU A 153 -10.00 12.68 -9.80
N GLU A 154 -10.89 13.06 -8.87
CA GLU A 154 -10.67 14.19 -7.98
C GLU A 154 -9.53 13.89 -7.00
N ILE A 155 -9.47 12.67 -6.46
CA ILE A 155 -8.37 12.21 -5.61
C ILE A 155 -7.02 12.33 -6.32
N ARG A 156 -6.93 11.94 -7.60
CA ARG A 156 -5.68 12.08 -8.36
C ARG A 156 -5.23 13.53 -8.46
N VAL A 157 -6.14 14.46 -8.73
CA VAL A 157 -5.82 15.89 -8.78
C VAL A 157 -5.31 16.36 -7.41
N ILE A 158 -5.97 15.96 -6.33
CA ILE A 158 -5.55 16.28 -4.95
C ILE A 158 -4.15 15.73 -4.67
N GLN A 159 -3.86 14.49 -5.08
CA GLN A 159 -2.55 13.88 -4.86
C GLN A 159 -1.44 14.55 -5.68
N GLU A 160 -1.69 14.81 -6.97
CA GLU A 160 -0.73 15.52 -7.83
C GLU A 160 -0.40 16.91 -7.30
N GLU A 161 -1.41 17.58 -6.74
CA GLU A 161 -1.25 18.86 -6.07
C GLU A 161 -0.42 18.69 -4.77
N LEU A 162 -0.84 17.83 -3.85
CA LEU A 162 -0.30 17.80 -2.49
C LEU A 162 0.98 16.98 -2.27
N GLU A 163 1.33 16.01 -3.14
CA GLU A 163 2.47 15.09 -2.95
C GLU A 163 3.79 15.57 -3.60
N GLY A 164 3.79 16.73 -4.26
CA GLY A 164 4.96 17.30 -4.94
C GLY A 164 5.71 18.37 -4.15
N SER A 165 6.43 19.24 -4.87
CA SER A 165 7.09 20.45 -4.35
C SER A 165 6.06 21.52 -3.95
N PHE A 166 5.25 21.25 -2.91
CA PHE A 166 4.10 22.07 -2.51
C PHE A 166 4.45 23.31 -1.66
N GLY A 167 5.68 23.83 -1.76
CA GLY A 167 6.15 24.89 -0.88
C GLY A 167 6.20 24.44 0.59
N SER A 168 5.67 25.24 1.52
CA SER A 168 5.69 24.92 2.94
C SER A 168 4.63 23.90 3.33
N PHE A 169 4.89 23.11 4.38
CA PHE A 169 3.91 22.15 4.88
C PHE A 169 2.62 22.82 5.39
N GLN A 170 2.70 24.06 5.94
CA GLN A 170 1.51 24.79 6.40
C GLN A 170 0.54 25.01 5.23
N LYS A 171 1.07 25.46 4.08
CA LYS A 171 0.26 25.66 2.88
C LYS A 171 -0.31 24.34 2.39
N ARG A 172 0.45 23.24 2.48
CA ARG A 172 -0.01 21.88 2.17
C ARG A 172 -1.21 21.48 3.02
N LEU A 173 -1.14 21.77 4.31
CA LEU A 173 -2.20 21.48 5.26
C LEU A 173 -3.44 22.34 5.02
N GLU A 174 -3.25 23.64 4.73
CA GLU A 174 -4.33 24.57 4.37
C GLU A 174 -5.03 24.15 3.08
N ALA A 175 -4.27 23.78 2.05
CA ALA A 175 -4.81 23.28 0.80
C ALA A 175 -5.57 21.96 1.00
N ALA A 176 -5.02 21.05 1.82
CA ALA A 176 -5.70 19.83 2.18
C ALA A 176 -7.03 20.11 2.90
N ALA A 177 -7.01 20.96 3.93
CA ALA A 177 -8.20 21.37 4.68
C ALA A 177 -9.23 22.10 3.80
N ALA A 178 -8.78 22.82 2.77
CA ALA A 178 -9.64 23.49 1.80
C ALA A 178 -10.43 22.51 0.91
N PHE A 179 -10.00 21.25 0.79
CA PHE A 179 -10.86 20.22 0.21
C PHE A 179 -12.05 20.04 1.15
N LYS A 180 -13.19 20.65 0.77
CA LYS A 180 -14.46 20.80 1.51
C LYS A 180 -14.93 19.57 2.30
N ARG A 181 -14.42 18.38 1.99
CA ARG A 181 -14.79 17.11 2.63
C ARG A 181 -13.91 16.70 3.81
N LEU A 182 -12.72 17.29 4.00
CA LEU A 182 -11.95 17.05 5.22
C LEU A 182 -12.68 17.54 6.47
N GLY A 183 -13.55 18.55 6.34
CA GLY A 183 -14.40 19.04 7.43
C GLY A 183 -13.60 19.69 8.56
N VAL A 184 -12.40 20.19 8.26
CA VAL A 184 -11.49 20.83 9.21
C VAL A 184 -11.37 22.30 8.90
N GLU A 185 -11.57 23.13 9.91
CA GLU A 185 -11.16 24.52 9.84
C GLU A 185 -9.62 24.58 9.90
N PRO A 186 -8.92 25.15 8.89
CA PRO A 186 -7.46 25.18 8.82
C PRO A 186 -6.78 25.71 10.09
N SER A 187 -7.47 26.57 10.85
CA SER A 187 -7.02 27.15 12.12
C SER A 187 -6.92 26.18 13.29
N THR A 188 -7.45 24.96 13.17
CA THR A 188 -7.43 23.94 14.23
C THR A 188 -6.18 23.06 14.21
N LEU A 189 -5.47 23.02 13.09
CA LEU A 189 -4.26 22.20 12.91
C LEU A 189 -3.02 23.09 12.90
N THR A 190 -2.68 23.66 14.06
CA THR A 190 -1.52 24.55 14.19
C THR A 190 -0.28 23.77 14.62
N PRO A 191 0.82 23.78 13.86
CA PRO A 191 2.01 22.97 14.17
C PRO A 191 2.68 23.29 15.52
N ASP A 192 2.47 24.50 16.03
CA ASP A 192 3.03 25.00 17.28
C ASP A 192 2.39 24.38 18.53
N LYS A 193 1.32 23.60 18.38
CA LYS A 193 0.64 22.96 19.50
C LYS A 193 0.10 21.58 19.14
N VAL A 194 0.70 20.54 19.70
CA VAL A 194 0.23 19.17 19.53
C VAL A 194 -0.87 18.83 20.53
N ASP A 195 -1.97 18.24 20.04
CA ASP A 195 -3.08 17.75 20.87
C ASP A 195 -2.67 16.53 21.70
N THR A 196 -3.36 16.27 22.81
CA THR A 196 -3.16 15.03 23.59
C THR A 196 -3.54 13.79 22.79
N LEU A 197 -2.88 12.65 23.05
CA LEU A 197 -3.25 11.38 22.43
C LEU A 197 -4.72 11.07 22.77
N PRO A 198 -5.55 10.74 21.77
CA PRO A 198 -6.94 10.42 22.01
C PRO A 198 -7.11 9.22 22.94
N ASN A 199 -8.12 9.29 23.80
CA ASN A 199 -8.53 8.21 24.68
C ASN A 199 -9.97 7.78 24.35
N ARG A 200 -10.53 6.88 25.17
CA ARG A 200 -11.90 6.37 25.00
C ARG A 200 -12.99 7.45 25.10
N HIS A 201 -12.67 8.61 25.66
CA HIS A 201 -13.58 9.74 25.81
C HIS A 201 -13.37 10.83 24.75
N SER A 202 -12.36 10.69 23.89
CA SER A 202 -12.12 11.63 22.79
C SER A 202 -13.21 11.54 21.72
N CYS A 203 -13.44 12.65 21.02
CA CYS A 203 -14.36 12.68 19.88
C CYS A 203 -13.94 11.64 18.81
N ARG A 204 -14.91 11.18 18.03
CA ARG A 204 -14.72 10.26 16.90
C ARG A 204 -15.14 10.95 15.61
N ASN A 205 -14.64 10.45 14.50
CA ASN A 205 -14.72 11.12 13.20
C ASN A 205 -14.17 12.55 13.25
N CYS A 206 -13.05 12.73 13.95
CA CYS A 206 -12.43 14.03 14.14
C CYS A 206 -10.95 14.01 13.80
N TRP A 207 -10.46 15.18 13.41
CA TRP A 207 -9.05 15.43 13.22
C TRP A 207 -8.39 15.78 14.54
N VAL A 208 -7.18 15.27 14.74
CA VAL A 208 -6.34 15.51 15.89
C VAL A 208 -5.00 16.02 15.41
N ASN A 209 -4.59 17.14 15.97
CA ASN A 209 -3.34 17.79 15.63
C ASN A 209 -2.17 17.07 16.30
N ARG A 210 -1.94 15.81 15.92
CA ARG A 210 -0.98 14.96 16.60
C ARG A 210 -0.21 14.08 15.63
N PRO A 211 1.14 14.11 15.69
CA PRO A 211 1.97 13.23 14.90
C PRO A 211 2.07 11.84 15.51
N ILE A 212 2.25 10.85 14.66
CA ILE A 212 2.49 9.45 15.02
C ILE A 212 3.73 8.93 14.31
N LEU A 213 4.43 8.01 15.00
CA LEU A 213 5.45 7.17 14.39
C LEU A 213 4.90 5.75 14.35
N PHE A 214 4.88 5.13 13.19
CA PHE A 214 4.32 3.80 13.02
C PHE A 214 5.22 2.90 12.19
N ARG A 215 5.00 1.60 12.33
CA ARG A 215 5.65 0.58 11.50
C ARG A 215 4.67 0.17 10.43
N SER A 216 5.16 0.00 9.22
CA SER A 216 4.37 -0.54 8.14
C SER A 216 5.26 -1.33 7.19
N GLU A 217 4.71 -2.39 6.60
CA GLU A 217 5.33 -3.09 5.47
C GLU A 217 5.18 -2.28 4.16
N TRP A 218 4.53 -1.11 4.24
CA TRP A 218 4.31 -0.23 3.10
C TRP A 218 5.62 0.01 2.34
N GLY A 219 5.65 -0.48 1.12
CA GLY A 219 6.77 -0.28 0.22
C GLY A 219 6.48 0.85 -0.75
N ILE A 220 7.48 1.70 -1.01
CA ILE A 220 7.54 2.59 -2.18
C ILE A 220 7.18 1.83 -3.49
N TYR A 221 7.37 0.51 -3.50
CA TYR A 221 7.00 -0.41 -4.57
C TYR A 221 5.50 -0.45 -4.88
N ASN A 222 4.61 -0.42 -3.87
CA ASN A 222 3.17 -0.46 -4.08
C ASN A 222 2.68 0.76 -4.87
N ARG A 223 3.25 1.94 -4.59
CA ARG A 223 2.96 3.17 -5.33
C ARG A 223 3.37 3.10 -6.80
N LYS A 224 4.59 2.63 -7.08
CA LYS A 224 5.05 2.46 -8.47
C LYS A 224 4.19 1.45 -9.22
N LEU A 225 3.81 0.37 -8.54
CA LEU A 225 2.92 -0.64 -9.09
C LEU A 225 1.53 -0.08 -9.41
N LEU A 226 0.92 0.70 -8.52
CA LEU A 226 -0.36 1.39 -8.78
C LEU A 226 -0.28 2.32 -10.00
N LEU A 227 0.79 3.12 -10.10
CA LEU A 227 1.02 4.01 -11.26
C LEU A 227 1.22 3.22 -12.56
N GLU A 228 1.91 2.09 -12.51
CA GLU A 228 2.11 1.21 -13.66
C GLU A 228 0.80 0.54 -14.08
N LEU A 229 -0.01 0.04 -13.14
CA LEU A 229 -1.34 -0.50 -13.40
C LEU A 229 -2.25 0.56 -14.05
N ASP A 230 -2.22 1.79 -13.56
CA ASP A 230 -2.97 2.92 -14.13
C ASP A 230 -2.55 3.28 -15.55
N LYS A 231 -1.26 3.17 -15.85
CA LYS A 231 -0.76 3.33 -17.22
C LYS A 231 -1.27 2.20 -18.10
N LEU A 232 -1.20 0.94 -17.64
CA LEU A 232 -1.64 -0.22 -18.41
C LEU A 232 -3.13 -0.17 -18.77
N VAL A 233 -3.98 0.34 -17.86
CA VAL A 233 -5.42 0.56 -18.14
C VAL A 233 -5.65 1.52 -19.32
N LYS A 234 -4.76 2.50 -19.52
CA LYS A 234 -4.89 3.55 -20.54
C LYS A 234 -4.31 3.16 -21.91
N VAL A 235 -3.62 2.02 -22.01
CA VAL A 235 -2.99 1.57 -23.27
C VAL A 235 -4.01 0.79 -24.10
N ASP A 236 -4.64 1.47 -25.06
CA ASP A 236 -5.65 0.87 -25.94
C ASP A 236 -5.14 -0.32 -26.77
N SER A 237 -3.86 -0.30 -27.17
CA SER A 237 -3.25 -1.41 -27.91
C SER A 237 -3.15 -2.68 -27.08
N LEU A 238 -2.85 -2.55 -25.78
CA LEU A 238 -2.80 -3.66 -24.84
C LEU A 238 -4.19 -4.28 -24.67
N ARG A 239 -5.24 -3.45 -24.55
CA ARG A 239 -6.63 -3.92 -24.44
C ARG A 239 -7.09 -4.68 -25.68
N LYS A 240 -6.70 -4.22 -26.87
CA LYS A 240 -7.06 -4.88 -28.14
C LYS A 240 -6.33 -6.21 -28.33
N ASN A 241 -5.09 -6.29 -27.88
CA ASN A 241 -4.21 -7.44 -28.15
C ASN A 241 -3.97 -8.30 -26.91
N VAL A 242 -4.70 -8.09 -25.80
CA VAL A 242 -4.43 -8.77 -24.52
C VAL A 242 -4.44 -10.29 -24.65
N MET A 243 -5.32 -10.82 -25.51
CA MET A 243 -5.46 -12.26 -25.75
C MET A 243 -4.25 -12.86 -26.49
N GLU A 244 -3.45 -12.03 -27.15
CA GLU A 244 -2.21 -12.42 -27.84
C GLU A 244 -0.97 -12.30 -26.93
N THR A 245 -1.15 -11.82 -25.70
CA THR A 245 -0.07 -11.71 -24.71
C THR A 245 -0.01 -12.94 -23.80
N ALA A 246 1.05 -13.03 -22.98
CA ALA A 246 1.19 -14.04 -21.94
C ALA A 246 0.04 -14.05 -20.90
N ILE A 247 -0.77 -12.97 -20.83
CA ILE A 247 -1.95 -12.89 -19.94
C ILE A 247 -3.18 -13.55 -20.59
N GLY A 248 -3.23 -13.66 -21.92
CA GLY A 248 -4.35 -14.25 -22.66
C GLY A 248 -4.77 -15.63 -22.14
N PRO A 249 -3.84 -16.57 -21.88
CA PRO A 249 -4.14 -17.86 -21.27
C PRO A 249 -4.78 -17.81 -19.87
N LEU A 250 -4.48 -16.79 -19.07
CA LEU A 250 -5.09 -16.59 -17.75
C LEU A 250 -6.55 -16.12 -17.89
N LEU A 251 -6.83 -15.34 -18.92
CA LEU A 251 -8.16 -14.81 -19.20
C LEU A 251 -9.01 -15.84 -19.95
N SER A 252 -8.46 -16.65 -20.85
CA SER A 252 -9.25 -17.63 -21.61
C SER A 252 -9.42 -18.95 -20.87
N SER A 253 -10.67 -19.39 -20.66
CA SER A 253 -10.97 -20.75 -20.20
C SER A 253 -10.84 -21.80 -21.31
N ARG A 254 -10.62 -21.38 -22.56
CA ARG A 254 -10.38 -22.32 -23.65
C ARG A 254 -9.04 -23.01 -23.42
N LYS A 255 -9.02 -24.33 -23.60
CA LYS A 255 -7.79 -25.07 -23.84
C LYS A 255 -7.14 -24.48 -25.08
N ILE A 256 -6.23 -23.53 -24.89
CA ILE A 256 -5.33 -23.08 -25.95
C ILE A 256 -4.49 -24.31 -26.25
N THR A 257 -4.88 -25.01 -27.32
CA THR A 257 -4.12 -26.13 -27.82
C THR A 257 -2.97 -25.48 -28.57
N ILE A 258 -1.80 -25.40 -27.95
CA ILE A 258 -0.59 -25.00 -28.65
C ILE A 258 -0.36 -26.12 -29.68
N SER A 259 -0.64 -25.80 -30.93
CA SER A 259 -0.36 -26.66 -32.06
C SER A 259 1.13 -26.62 -32.35
N GLU A 260 1.67 -27.79 -32.66
CA GLU A 260 3.04 -28.13 -33.06
C GLU A 260 3.99 -28.50 -31.92
N GLU A 261 4.46 -29.75 -31.99
CA GLU A 261 5.61 -30.28 -31.26
C GLU A 261 6.78 -29.32 -31.45
N TYR A 262 7.20 -28.65 -30.38
CA TYR A 262 8.43 -27.89 -30.39
C TYR A 262 9.60 -28.90 -30.37
N GLU A 263 10.04 -29.37 -31.55
CA GLU A 263 11.22 -30.23 -31.72
C GLU A 263 12.56 -29.47 -31.51
N GLY A 264 12.52 -28.31 -30.86
CA GLY A 264 13.71 -27.54 -30.54
C GLY A 264 14.38 -28.05 -29.27
N GLY A 265 15.58 -28.63 -29.40
CA GLY A 265 16.41 -29.02 -28.26
C GLY A 265 16.65 -27.85 -27.29
N HIS A 266 16.54 -28.11 -25.99
CA HIS A 266 16.78 -27.09 -24.96
C HIS A 266 18.28 -26.85 -24.78
N ILE A 267 18.67 -25.58 -24.62
CA ILE A 267 20.05 -25.22 -24.28
C ILE A 267 20.16 -25.24 -22.75
N GLU A 268 20.85 -26.25 -22.24
CA GLU A 268 21.10 -26.42 -20.80
C GLU A 268 22.43 -25.74 -20.42
N VAL A 269 22.35 -24.67 -19.63
CA VAL A 269 23.55 -23.98 -19.09
C VAL A 269 24.06 -24.67 -17.81
N LEU A 270 23.16 -25.30 -17.05
CA LEU A 270 23.41 -26.05 -15.82
C LEU A 270 22.45 -27.23 -15.74
N PRO A 271 22.87 -28.38 -15.18
CA PRO A 271 22.02 -29.56 -15.07
C PRO A 271 20.76 -29.27 -14.26
N LEU A 272 19.61 -29.55 -14.86
CA LEU A 272 18.30 -29.43 -14.22
C LEU A 272 17.97 -30.67 -13.39
N ASN A 273 17.28 -30.49 -12.26
CA ASN A 273 16.64 -31.61 -11.58
C ASN A 273 15.34 -32.02 -12.29
N GLU A 274 14.81 -33.21 -11.98
CA GLU A 274 13.61 -33.76 -12.61
C GLU A 274 12.42 -32.78 -12.60
N ARG A 275 12.19 -32.07 -11.48
CA ARG A 275 11.09 -31.10 -11.36
C ARG A 275 11.30 -29.84 -12.20
N GLN A 276 12.54 -29.39 -12.33
CA GLN A 276 12.89 -28.25 -13.20
C GLN A 276 12.74 -28.63 -14.67
N GLU A 277 13.14 -29.85 -15.03
CA GLU A 277 12.96 -30.39 -16.38
C GLU A 277 11.47 -30.54 -16.73
N GLU A 278 10.66 -31.08 -15.82
CA GLU A 278 9.20 -31.14 -15.96
C GLU A 278 8.58 -29.75 -16.07
N ALA A 279 9.02 -28.79 -15.26
CA ALA A 279 8.53 -27.41 -15.33
C ALA A 279 8.86 -26.75 -16.68
N LEU A 280 10.06 -27.01 -17.23
CA LEU A 280 10.48 -26.52 -18.54
C LEU A 280 9.68 -27.17 -19.69
N LYS A 281 9.50 -28.49 -19.66
CA LYS A 281 8.66 -29.21 -20.63
C LYS A 281 7.22 -28.71 -20.55
N SER A 282 6.70 -28.52 -19.34
CA SER A 282 5.35 -28.01 -19.13
C SER A 282 5.19 -26.57 -19.64
N SER A 283 6.13 -25.66 -19.37
CA SER A 283 6.05 -24.24 -19.81
C SER A 283 6.14 -24.04 -21.32
N THR A 284 6.74 -24.99 -22.03
CA THR A 284 6.86 -24.96 -23.50
C THR A 284 5.64 -25.54 -24.21
N HIS A 285 4.91 -26.44 -23.57
CA HIS A 285 3.78 -27.16 -24.17
C HIS A 285 2.41 -26.70 -23.68
N ASN A 286 2.34 -26.11 -22.48
CA ASN A 286 1.10 -25.64 -21.89
C ASN A 286 0.98 -24.12 -21.99
N PRO A 287 -0.23 -23.59 -22.26
CA PRO A 287 -0.46 -22.15 -22.35
C PRO A 287 -0.31 -21.43 -21.00
N LEU A 288 -0.38 -22.17 -19.88
CA LEU A 288 -0.10 -21.67 -18.55
C LEU A 288 0.55 -22.78 -17.73
N THR A 289 1.71 -22.49 -17.16
CA THR A 289 2.44 -23.40 -16.27
C THR A 289 2.73 -22.69 -14.96
N VAL A 290 2.23 -23.22 -13.86
CA VAL A 290 2.51 -22.72 -12.51
C VAL A 290 3.72 -23.46 -11.96
N VAL A 291 4.80 -22.72 -11.69
CA VAL A 291 6.03 -23.26 -11.11
C VAL A 291 6.18 -22.70 -9.70
N THR A 292 6.33 -23.58 -8.72
CA THR A 292 6.59 -23.20 -7.32
C THR A 292 7.99 -23.66 -6.95
N GLY A 293 8.84 -22.75 -6.49
CA GLY A 293 10.19 -23.06 -6.01
C GLY A 293 10.37 -22.59 -4.57
N PRO A 294 11.01 -23.38 -3.68
CA PRO A 294 11.50 -22.85 -2.41
C PRO A 294 12.61 -21.81 -2.68
N PRO A 295 12.83 -20.86 -1.76
CA PRO A 295 13.93 -19.91 -1.83
C PRO A 295 15.30 -20.59 -1.82
#